data_AF-A0A7J5V8W7-F1
#
_entry.id   AF-A0A7J5V8W7-F1
#
_cell.length_a   1.000
_cell.length_b   1.000
_cell.length_c   1.000
_cell.angle_alpha   90.00
_cell.angle_beta   90.00
_cell.angle_gamma   90.00
#
_symmetry.space_group_name_H-M   'P 1'
#
loop_
_entity.id
_entity.type
_entity.pdbx_description
1 polymer ?
#
loop_
_entity_poly.entity_id
_entity_poly.type
_entity_poly.pdbx_seq_one_letter_code
_entity_poly.pdbx_strand_id
1 'polypeptide(L)'
;MLTHKNLYSCADNSFRAHDTQSSDITLGALPLSHSFGLTSMNKACKYGNLHVLMRKFQVEEAFQLIEKYKVTDFPGAPALSIKGRIKSNFLFKIINIEDD
;
A
#
# COMPACT_ATOMS: atom_id res chain seq x y z
N MET A 1 24.11 6.60 7.48
CA MET A 1 24.22 5.87 6.20
C MET A 1 23.61 4.49 6.39
N LEU A 2 22.69 4.05 5.54
CA LEU A 2 22.09 2.72 5.64
C LEU A 2 22.99 1.69 4.92
N THR A 3 23.15 0.52 5.52
CA THR A 3 23.83 -0.63 4.90
C THR A 3 22.82 -1.54 4.21
N HIS A 4 23.30 -2.43 3.33
CA HIS A 4 22.47 -3.49 2.76
C HIS A 4 21.79 -4.35 3.83
N LYS A 5 22.48 -4.63 4.93
CA LYS A 5 21.92 -5.38 6.07
C LYS A 5 20.74 -4.63 6.70
N ASN A 6 20.81 -3.30 6.81
CA ASN A 6 19.68 -2.52 7.32
C ASN A 6 18.46 -2.62 6.41
N LEU A 7 18.64 -2.46 5.09
CA LEU A 7 17.54 -2.56 4.14
C LEU A 7 16.91 -3.96 4.12
N TYR A 8 17.74 -5.00 4.20
CA TYR A 8 17.30 -6.39 4.30
C TYR A 8 16.47 -6.62 5.58
N SER A 9 16.98 -6.20 6.74
CA SER A 9 16.27 -6.37 8.01
C SER A 9 14.96 -5.58 8.06
N CYS A 10 14.89 -4.40 7.45
CA CYS A 10 13.65 -3.65 7.33
C CYS A 10 12.62 -4.41 6.48
N ALA A 11 13.02 -4.95 5.33
CA ALA A 11 12.11 -5.74 4.48
C ALA A 11 11.59 -7.00 5.20
N ASP A 12 12.46 -7.71 5.92
CA ASP A 12 12.10 -8.89 6.71
C ASP A 12 11.10 -8.58 7.83
N ASN A 13 11.43 -7.56 8.63
CA ASN A 13 10.56 -7.14 9.72
C ASN A 13 9.22 -6.62 9.20
N SER A 14 9.20 -5.86 8.10
CA SER A 14 7.94 -5.37 7.53
C SER A 14 7.07 -6.49 6.97
N PHE A 15 7.65 -7.52 6.36
CA PHE A 15 6.91 -8.70 5.90
C PHE A 15 6.22 -9.41 7.07
N ARG A 16 6.98 -9.67 8.14
CA ARG A 16 6.47 -10.36 9.34
C ARG A 16 5.46 -9.52 10.13
N ALA A 17 5.69 -8.21 10.24
CA ALA A 17 4.83 -7.32 11.01
C ALA A 17 3.45 -7.11 10.38
N HIS A 18 3.36 -7.18 9.04
CA HIS A 18 2.09 -7.03 8.31
C HIS A 18 1.50 -8.38 7.89
N ASP A 19 2.07 -9.50 8.33
CA ASP A 19 1.71 -10.86 7.90
C ASP A 19 1.52 -10.98 6.38
N THR A 20 2.38 -10.29 5.63
CA THR A 20 2.27 -10.20 4.17
C THR A 20 2.47 -11.60 3.58
N GLN A 21 1.67 -11.94 2.59
CA GLN A 21 1.79 -13.15 1.80
C GLN A 21 2.38 -12.84 0.43
N SER A 22 3.04 -13.81 -0.20
CA SER A 22 3.53 -13.65 -1.58
C SER A 22 2.39 -13.48 -2.60
N SER A 23 1.17 -13.91 -2.25
CA SER A 23 -0.05 -13.70 -3.04
C SER A 23 -0.63 -12.29 -2.92
N ASP A 24 -0.13 -11.47 -1.98
CA ASP A 24 -0.68 -10.13 -1.78
C ASP A 24 -0.39 -9.20 -2.95
N ILE A 25 -1.34 -8.32 -3.20
CA ILE A 25 -1.27 -7.26 -4.19
C ILE A 25 -1.24 -5.95 -3.42
N THR A 26 -0.07 -5.34 -3.34
CA THR A 26 0.14 -4.11 -2.59
C THR A 26 0.07 -2.89 -3.53
N LEU A 27 -0.66 -1.84 -3.14
CA LEU A 27 -0.66 -0.56 -3.86
C LEU A 27 0.43 0.37 -3.30
N GLY A 28 1.46 0.60 -4.10
CA GLY A 28 2.56 1.51 -3.81
C GLY A 28 2.22 2.96 -4.15
N ALA A 29 1.55 3.67 -3.24
CA ALA A 29 1.27 5.11 -3.35
C ALA A 29 2.33 6.01 -2.70
N LEU A 30 3.28 5.42 -1.99
CA LEU A 30 4.30 6.13 -1.24
C LEU A 30 5.52 6.46 -2.12
N PRO A 31 6.15 7.64 -1.94
CA PRO A 31 7.41 7.95 -2.61
C PRO A 31 8.52 6.94 -2.25
N LEU A 32 9.20 6.41 -3.26
CA LEU A 32 10.34 5.49 -3.08
C LEU A 32 11.60 6.19 -2.56
N SER A 33 11.64 7.52 -2.60
CA SER A 33 12.72 8.33 -2.01
C SER A 33 12.69 8.33 -0.48
N HIS A 34 11.61 7.86 0.14
CA HIS A 34 11.46 7.77 1.58
C HIS A 34 11.57 6.31 2.05
N SER A 35 12.06 6.10 3.28
CA SER A 35 12.35 4.77 3.85
C SER A 35 11.15 3.83 3.81
N PHE A 36 9.93 4.33 4.02
CA PHE A 36 8.73 3.51 3.98
C PHE A 36 8.43 2.95 2.57
N GLY A 37 8.43 3.81 1.55
CA GLY A 37 8.22 3.38 0.17
C GLY A 37 9.32 2.42 -0.30
N LEU A 38 10.58 2.72 0.05
CA LEU A 38 11.72 1.87 -0.25
C LEU A 38 11.62 0.49 0.45
N THR A 39 11.20 0.46 1.72
CA THR A 39 11.04 -0.78 2.48
C THR A 39 9.93 -1.63 1.89
N SER A 40 8.81 -1.02 1.50
CA SER A 40 7.74 -1.73 0.81
C SER A 40 8.27 -2.36 -0.48
N MET A 41 8.97 -1.60 -1.31
CA MET A 41 9.52 -2.12 -2.57
C MET A 41 10.51 -3.28 -2.33
N ASN A 42 11.40 -3.15 -1.36
CA ASN A 42 12.35 -4.21 -1.02
C ASN A 42 11.67 -5.47 -0.49
N LYS A 43 10.57 -5.32 0.26
CA LYS A 43 9.69 -6.43 0.68
C LYS A 43 9.20 -7.21 -0.55
N ALA A 44 8.69 -6.51 -1.55
CA ALA A 44 8.22 -7.11 -2.80
C ALA A 44 9.32 -7.80 -3.61
N CYS A 45 10.49 -7.16 -3.75
CA CYS A 45 11.62 -7.78 -4.42
C CYS A 45 12.09 -9.06 -3.73
N LYS A 46 11.96 -9.15 -2.40
CA LYS A 46 12.42 -10.29 -1.61
C LYS A 46 11.41 -11.44 -1.55
N TYR A 47 10.12 -11.13 -1.37
CA TYR A 47 9.08 -12.11 -1.07
C TYR A 47 8.10 -12.37 -2.23
N GLY A 48 8.20 -11.60 -3.31
CA GLY A 48 7.44 -11.84 -4.54
C GLY A 48 6.00 -11.34 -4.53
N ASN A 49 5.61 -10.48 -3.59
CA ASN A 49 4.27 -9.87 -3.61
C ASN A 49 4.15 -8.87 -4.77
N LEU A 50 2.97 -8.81 -5.41
CA LEU A 50 2.72 -7.95 -6.55
C LEU A 50 2.64 -6.49 -6.10
N HIS A 51 3.34 -5.59 -6.79
CA HIS A 51 3.32 -4.18 -6.48
C HIS A 51 2.75 -3.32 -7.61
N VAL A 52 1.60 -2.71 -7.35
CA VAL A 52 1.00 -1.72 -8.24
C VAL A 52 1.56 -0.36 -7.87
N LEU A 53 2.44 0.20 -8.71
CA LEU A 53 3.07 1.48 -8.43
C LEU A 53 2.25 2.63 -9.00
N MET A 54 2.04 3.66 -8.18
CA MET A 54 1.42 4.92 -8.60
C MET A 54 2.44 6.04 -8.49
N ARG A 55 2.64 6.79 -9.58
CA ARG A 55 3.67 7.85 -9.66
C ARG A 55 3.44 8.97 -8.65
N LYS A 56 2.17 9.32 -8.39
CA LYS A 56 1.76 10.34 -7.44
C LYS A 56 0.41 9.96 -6.88
N PHE A 57 0.23 10.07 -5.56
CA PHE A 57 -1.05 9.76 -4.95
C PHE A 57 -2.17 10.67 -5.46
N GLN A 58 -3.18 10.04 -6.07
CA GLN A 58 -4.46 10.61 -6.44
C GLN A 58 -5.54 9.65 -5.94
N VAL A 59 -6.56 10.18 -5.27
CA VAL A 59 -7.52 9.37 -4.53
C VAL A 59 -8.38 8.54 -5.47
N GLU A 60 -8.91 9.18 -6.51
CA GLU A 60 -9.77 8.55 -7.51
C GLU A 60 -9.03 7.47 -8.29
N GLU A 61 -7.79 7.76 -8.70
CA GLU A 61 -6.91 6.80 -9.39
C GLU A 61 -6.57 5.61 -8.47
N ALA A 62 -6.27 5.87 -7.19
CA ALA A 62 -5.98 4.80 -6.23
C ALA A 62 -7.16 3.83 -6.11
N PHE A 63 -8.39 4.32 -5.99
CA PHE A 63 -9.58 3.45 -5.93
C PHE A 63 -9.81 2.67 -7.22
N GLN A 64 -9.62 3.28 -8.39
CA GLN A 64 -9.70 2.58 -9.67
C GLN A 64 -8.65 1.47 -9.78
N LEU A 65 -7.43 1.72 -9.30
CA LEU A 65 -6.35 0.73 -9.28
C LEU A 65 -6.65 -0.40 -8.28
N ILE A 66 -7.21 -0.08 -7.11
CA ILE A 66 -7.64 -1.07 -6.11
C ILE A 66 -8.67 -2.01 -6.72
N GLU A 67 -9.68 -1.47 -7.39
CA GLU A 67 -10.73 -2.29 -8.00
C GLU A 67 -10.23 -3.12 -9.19
N LYS A 68 -9.39 -2.51 -10.05
CA LYS A 68 -8.84 -3.13 -11.27
C LYS A 68 -7.88 -4.28 -10.96
N TYR A 69 -6.97 -4.07 -10.01
CA TYR A 69 -5.92 -5.04 -9.68
C TYR A 69 -6.26 -5.90 -8.47
N LYS A 70 -7.43 -5.70 -7.83
CA LYS A 70 -7.84 -6.42 -6.62
C LYS A 70 -6.79 -6.33 -5.52
N VAL A 71 -6.36 -5.09 -5.24
CA VAL A 71 -5.35 -4.79 -4.22
C VAL A 71 -5.80 -5.33 -2.86
N THR A 72 -4.93 -6.10 -2.20
CA THR A 72 -5.17 -6.69 -0.88
C THR A 72 -4.46 -5.95 0.25
N ASP A 73 -3.44 -5.14 -0.08
CA ASP A 73 -2.63 -4.38 0.89
C ASP A 73 -2.43 -2.93 0.42
N PHE A 74 -2.66 -1.95 1.30
CA PHE A 74 -2.48 -0.53 0.99
C PHE A 74 -1.72 0.21 2.11
N PRO A 75 -0.38 0.19 2.09
CA PRO A 75 0.44 0.90 3.04
C PRO A 75 0.37 2.42 2.77
N GLY A 76 -0.29 3.15 3.67
CA GLY A 76 -0.41 4.60 3.63
C GLY A 76 -0.01 5.25 4.95
N ALA A 77 0.69 6.38 4.88
CA ALA A 77 0.83 7.28 6.02
C ALA A 77 -0.54 7.81 6.45
N PRO A 78 -0.78 8.11 7.74
CA PRO A 78 -2.07 8.63 8.22
C PRO A 78 -2.57 9.87 7.46
N ALA A 79 -1.64 10.70 6.98
CA ALA A 79 -1.94 11.88 6.17
C ALA A 79 -2.56 11.53 4.80
N LEU A 80 -2.30 10.34 4.23
CA LEU A 80 -2.94 9.88 2.99
C LEU A 80 -4.43 9.61 3.23
N SER A 81 -4.79 9.03 4.38
CA SER A 81 -6.18 8.82 4.79
C SER A 81 -6.90 10.15 5.04
N ILE A 82 -6.22 11.14 5.64
CA ILE A 82 -6.81 12.46 5.96
C ILE A 82 -6.89 13.38 4.72
N LYS A 83 -5.89 13.33 3.83
CA LYS A 83 -5.87 14.14 2.59
C LYS A 83 -6.80 13.57 1.52
N GLY A 84 -7.13 12.29 1.60
CA GLY A 84 -8.27 11.67 0.94
C GLY A 84 -9.60 11.98 1.63
N ARG A 85 -9.84 13.22 2.12
CA ARG A 85 -11.17 13.66 2.58
C ARG A 85 -12.12 13.66 1.38
N ILE A 86 -12.61 12.46 1.09
CA ILE A 86 -13.70 12.13 0.18
C ILE A 86 -14.87 13.03 0.57
N LYS A 87 -15.44 13.73 -0.41
CA LYS A 87 -16.74 14.37 -0.25
C LYS A 87 -17.76 13.29 0.09
N SER A 88 -18.01 13.13 1.40
CA SER A 88 -19.12 12.58 2.18
C SER A 88 -20.10 11.53 1.62
N ASN A 89 -20.32 11.37 0.32
CA ASN A 89 -21.44 10.59 -0.21
C ASN A 89 -21.04 9.23 -0.81
N PHE A 90 -19.75 8.90 -0.94
CA PHE A 90 -19.32 7.64 -1.57
C PHE A 90 -18.79 6.59 -0.58
N LEU A 91 -18.27 7.02 0.59
CA LEU A 91 -17.77 6.09 1.62
C LEU A 91 -18.90 5.24 2.24
N PHE A 92 -20.11 5.80 2.34
CA PHE A 92 -21.29 5.10 2.87
C PHE A 92 -21.76 3.92 2.00
N LYS A 93 -21.36 3.86 0.73
CA LYS A 93 -21.82 2.81 -0.19
C LYS A 93 -21.02 1.51 -0.09
N ILE A 94 -19.83 1.53 0.52
CA ILE A 94 -18.99 0.33 0.72
C ILE A 94 -19.13 -0.21 2.14
N ILE A 95 -19.44 0.64 3.13
CA ILE A 95 -19.69 0.19 4.52
C ILE A 95 -21.09 -0.47 4.64
N ASN A 96 -22.03 -0.20 3.73
CA ASN A 96 -23.37 -0.81 3.71
C ASN A 96 -23.57 -1.85 2.59
N ILE A 97 -22.53 -2.60 2.19
CA ILE A 97 -22.73 -3.82 1.36
C ILE A 97 -22.70 -5.03 2.30
N GLU A 98 -23.62 -5.05 3.26
CA GLU A 98 -24.06 -6.19 4.07
C GLU A 98 -25.34 -5.69 4.77
N ASP A 99 -26.44 -5.72 4.03
CA ASP A 99 -27.83 -5.82 4.52
C ASP A 99 -28.77 -5.67 3.32
N ASP A 100 -28.85 -6.72 2.49
CA ASP A 100 -30.01 -7.15 1.69
C ASP A 100 -29.78 -8.59 1.19
#